data_AF-A0A2M9N2B1-F1
#
_entry.id   AF-A0A2M9N2B1-F1
#
_cell.length_a   1.000
_cell.length_b   1.000
_cell.length_c   1.000
_cell.angle_alpha   90.00
_cell.angle_beta   90.00
_cell.angle_gamma   90.00
#
_symmetry.space_group_name_H-M   'P 1'
#
loop_
_entity.id
_entity.type
_entity.pdbx_description
1 polymer ?
#
loop_
_entity_poly.entity_id
_entity_poly.type
_entity_poly.pdbx_seq_one_letter_code
_entity_poly.pdbx_strand_id
1 'polypeptide(L)'
;MKKGKRREYPARSVDAITEEIEAAAADYRKLDLLMAISNTTQTISWNGSDMTIMEAIELAKQIRSDIGQLAHLGSRKKLERQSSRGSGDGAVTLFNVALYDPEAYQAQARKKEREVTKLSSLIEHANHTSMITFDASKYME
;
A
#
# COMPACT_ATOMS: atom_id res chain seq x y z
N MET A 1 54.12 16.53 -34.03
CA MET A 1 52.77 16.18 -34.54
C MET A 1 52.22 15.00 -33.73
N LYS A 2 51.31 15.23 -32.77
CA LYS A 2 50.67 14.14 -32.00
C LYS A 2 49.40 13.70 -32.73
N LYS A 3 49.36 12.41 -33.11
CA LYS A 3 48.25 11.70 -33.75
C LYS A 3 46.93 11.94 -33.01
N GLY A 4 45.89 12.31 -33.76
CA GLY A 4 44.53 12.46 -33.26
C GLY A 4 44.01 11.15 -32.65
N LYS A 5 43.60 11.20 -31.39
CA LYS A 5 42.85 10.11 -30.76
C LYS A 5 41.52 9.97 -31.51
N ARG A 6 41.25 8.82 -32.13
CA ARG A 6 39.93 8.50 -32.69
C ARG A 6 38.95 8.49 -31.51
N ARG A 7 37.91 9.32 -31.58
CA ARG A 7 36.83 9.34 -30.60
C ARG A 7 36.04 8.04 -30.75
N GLU A 8 35.94 7.26 -29.67
CA GLU A 8 34.99 6.16 -29.61
C GLU A 8 33.59 6.76 -29.51
N TYR A 9 32.74 6.41 -30.48
CA TYR A 9 31.33 6.75 -30.44
C TYR A 9 30.56 5.59 -29.83
N PRO A 10 29.54 5.85 -29.00
CA PRO A 10 28.67 4.80 -28.49
C PRO A 10 28.05 3.99 -29.64
N ALA A 11 27.87 2.69 -29.45
CA ALA A 11 27.28 1.80 -30.45
C ALA A 11 25.80 2.11 -30.76
N ARG A 12 25.14 2.89 -29.90
CA ARG A 12 23.71 3.25 -30.01
C ARG A 12 23.57 4.77 -30.07
N SER A 13 22.68 5.26 -30.93
CA SER A 13 22.34 6.68 -31.00
C SER A 13 21.40 7.07 -29.86
N VAL A 14 21.41 8.36 -29.50
CA VAL A 14 20.44 8.92 -28.55
C VAL A 14 19.01 8.74 -29.07
N ASP A 15 18.80 8.88 -30.37
CA ASP A 15 17.48 8.70 -31.00
C ASP A 15 16.97 7.26 -30.82
N ALA A 16 17.81 6.25 -31.05
CA ALA A 16 17.42 4.84 -30.86
C ALA A 16 17.08 4.53 -29.39
N ILE A 17 17.81 5.12 -28.44
CA ILE A 17 17.50 4.99 -27.02
C ILE A 17 16.18 5.69 -26.69
N THR A 18 15.93 6.86 -27.29
CA THR A 18 14.70 7.63 -27.08
C THR A 18 13.48 6.87 -27.59
N GLU A 19 13.57 6.30 -28.79
CA GLU A 19 12.50 5.45 -29.37
C GLU A 19 12.17 4.24 -28.49
N GLU A 20 13.17 3.58 -27.92
CA GLU A 20 12.97 2.46 -26.99
C GLU A 20 12.28 2.90 -25.69
N ILE A 21 12.68 4.05 -25.14
CA ILE A 21 12.05 4.62 -23.94
C ILE A 21 10.58 4.95 -24.22
N GLU A 22 10.28 5.55 -25.36
CA GLU A 22 8.92 5.90 -25.75
C GLU A 22 8.05 4.66 -25.96
N ALA A 23 8.58 3.63 -26.61
CA ALA A 23 7.90 2.35 -26.78
C ALA A 23 7.60 1.68 -25.44
N ALA A 24 8.59 1.60 -24.55
CA ALA A 24 8.41 1.04 -23.21
C ALA A 24 7.38 1.84 -22.38
N ALA A 25 7.39 3.17 -22.48
CA ALA A 25 6.41 4.01 -21.80
C ALA A 25 4.98 3.78 -22.34
N ALA A 26 4.82 3.56 -23.65
CA ALA A 26 3.52 3.23 -24.25
C ALA A 26 3.01 1.87 -23.80
N ASP A 27 3.90 0.87 -23.78
CA ASP A 27 3.60 -0.49 -23.33
C ASP A 27 3.21 -0.51 -21.84
N TYR A 28 3.89 0.27 -21.00
CA TYR A 28 3.53 0.46 -19.58
C TYR A 28 2.11 1.05 -19.41
N ARG A 29 1.77 2.13 -20.13
CA ARG A 29 0.42 2.73 -20.08
C ARG A 29 -0.66 1.74 -20.51
N LYS A 30 -0.37 0.89 -21.49
CA LYS A 30 -1.29 -0.16 -21.94
C LYS A 30 -1.51 -1.21 -20.87
N LEU A 31 -0.44 -1.64 -20.18
CA LEU A 31 -0.53 -2.59 -19.08
C LEU A 31 -1.36 -2.01 -17.93
N ASP A 32 -1.13 -0.76 -17.54
CA ASP A 32 -1.90 -0.05 -16.50
C ASP A 32 -3.40 -0.04 -16.83
N LEU A 33 -3.76 0.27 -18.08
CA LEU A 33 -5.15 0.26 -18.54
C LEU A 33 -5.76 -1.15 -18.41
N LEU A 34 -5.05 -2.18 -18.87
CA LEU A 34 -5.53 -3.55 -18.81
C LEU A 34 -5.72 -4.03 -17.36
N MET A 35 -4.80 -3.66 -16.47
CA MET A 35 -4.94 -3.93 -15.03
C MET A 35 -6.16 -3.21 -14.44
N ALA A 36 -6.37 -1.94 -14.80
CA ALA A 36 -7.54 -1.18 -14.32
C ALA A 36 -8.86 -1.80 -14.81
N ILE A 37 -8.91 -2.26 -16.07
CA ILE A 37 -10.06 -2.98 -16.61
C ILE A 37 -10.28 -4.28 -15.86
N SER A 38 -9.22 -5.09 -15.64
CA SER A 38 -9.31 -6.33 -14.86
C SER A 38 -9.87 -6.06 -13.46
N ASN A 39 -9.34 -5.04 -12.77
CA ASN A 39 -9.74 -4.72 -11.40
C ASN A 39 -11.19 -4.25 -11.28
N THR A 40 -11.73 -3.59 -12.32
CA THR A 40 -13.11 -3.07 -12.31
C THR A 40 -14.14 -4.05 -12.84
N THR A 41 -13.71 -5.15 -13.46
CA THR A 41 -14.61 -6.17 -14.05
C THR A 41 -14.65 -7.46 -13.26
N GLN A 42 -13.54 -7.86 -12.65
CA GLN A 42 -13.48 -9.06 -11.82
C GLN A 42 -14.02 -8.79 -10.42
N THR A 43 -14.71 -9.79 -9.87
CA THR A 43 -15.35 -9.71 -8.58
C THR A 43 -14.85 -10.77 -7.61
N ILE A 44 -14.95 -10.48 -6.32
CA ILE A 44 -14.79 -11.42 -5.22
C ILE A 44 -16.06 -11.44 -4.38
N SER A 45 -16.37 -12.59 -3.79
CA SER A 45 -17.48 -12.69 -2.83
C SER A 45 -17.03 -12.22 -1.46
N TRP A 46 -17.68 -11.19 -0.92
CA TRP A 46 -17.37 -10.59 0.36
C TRP A 46 -18.65 -10.27 1.14
N ASN A 47 -18.78 -10.83 2.35
CA ASN A 47 -19.91 -10.57 3.26
C ASN A 47 -21.32 -10.76 2.65
N GLY A 48 -21.47 -11.73 1.74
CA GLY A 48 -22.75 -12.07 1.12
C GLY A 48 -23.10 -11.21 -0.11
N SER A 49 -22.18 -10.35 -0.56
CA SER A 49 -22.28 -9.59 -1.80
C SER A 49 -21.03 -9.78 -2.64
N ASP A 50 -21.17 -9.70 -3.96
CA ASP A 50 -20.02 -9.60 -4.84
C ASP A 50 -19.58 -8.14 -4.95
N MET A 51 -18.26 -7.93 -4.92
CA MET A 51 -17.64 -6.62 -5.12
C MET A 51 -16.49 -6.74 -6.08
N THR A 52 -16.21 -5.67 -6.82
CA THR A 52 -15.06 -5.64 -7.73
C THR A 52 -13.74 -5.71 -6.95
N ILE A 53 -12.68 -6.20 -7.60
CA ILE A 53 -11.33 -6.17 -6.99
C ILE A 53 -10.94 -4.73 -6.64
N MET A 54 -11.30 -3.74 -7.47
CA MET A 54 -11.09 -2.33 -7.19
C MET A 54 -11.76 -1.90 -5.88
N GLU A 55 -13.05 -2.19 -5.69
CA GLU A 55 -13.77 -1.89 -4.45
C GLU A 55 -13.16 -2.60 -3.24
N ALA A 56 -12.76 -3.87 -3.41
CA ALA A 56 -12.10 -4.64 -2.37
C ALA A 56 -10.77 -4.01 -1.93
N ILE A 57 -9.97 -3.50 -2.89
CA ILE A 57 -8.71 -2.79 -2.60
C ILE A 57 -8.99 -1.52 -1.81
N GLU A 58 -9.99 -0.73 -2.22
CA GLU A 58 -10.35 0.49 -1.50
C GLU A 58 -10.89 0.20 -0.10
N LEU A 59 -11.73 -0.82 0.06
CA LEU A 59 -12.19 -1.28 1.36
C LEU A 59 -11.02 -1.71 2.24
N ALA A 60 -10.04 -2.45 1.71
CA ALA A 60 -8.85 -2.84 2.45
C ALA A 60 -8.03 -1.61 2.92
N LYS A 61 -7.92 -0.56 2.09
CA LYS A 61 -7.26 0.71 2.48
C LYS A 61 -8.03 1.39 3.62
N GLN A 62 -9.36 1.47 3.52
CA GLN A 62 -10.20 2.05 4.57
C GLN A 62 -10.05 1.28 5.89
N ILE A 63 -10.12 -0.05 5.87
CA ILE A 63 -9.94 -0.87 7.07
C ILE A 63 -8.56 -0.65 7.69
N ARG A 64 -7.49 -0.57 6.89
CA ARG A 64 -6.12 -0.29 7.40
C ARG A 64 -6.01 1.09 8.04
N SER A 65 -6.65 2.11 7.45
CA SER A 65 -6.74 3.45 8.06
C SER A 65 -7.45 3.40 9.41
N ASP A 66 -8.60 2.72 9.49
CA ASP A 66 -9.35 2.54 10.74
C ASP A 66 -8.51 1.82 11.80
N ILE A 67 -7.79 0.76 11.44
CA ILE A 67 -6.89 0.04 12.36
C ILE A 67 -5.88 1.01 12.98
N GLY A 68 -5.27 1.89 12.18
CA GLY A 68 -4.31 2.88 12.69
C GLY A 68 -4.92 3.81 13.74
N GLN A 69 -6.14 4.30 13.50
CA GLN A 69 -6.85 5.16 14.45
C GLN A 69 -7.26 4.40 15.72
N LEU A 70 -7.82 3.20 15.58
CA LEU A 70 -8.26 2.37 16.71
C LEU A 70 -7.07 1.89 17.55
N ALA A 71 -5.96 1.49 16.92
CA ALA A 71 -4.73 1.12 17.60
C ALA A 71 -4.13 2.31 18.34
N HIS A 72 -4.19 3.52 17.77
CA HIS A 72 -3.75 4.73 18.48
C HIS A 72 -4.56 4.98 19.75
N LEU A 73 -5.89 4.92 19.67
CA LEU A 73 -6.78 5.05 20.84
C LEU A 73 -6.55 3.93 21.86
N GLY A 74 -6.45 2.69 21.39
CA GLY A 74 -6.25 1.51 22.23
C GLY A 74 -4.87 1.41 22.88
N SER A 75 -3.87 2.11 22.34
CA SER A 75 -2.52 2.15 22.93
C SER A 75 -2.41 2.98 24.21
N ARG A 76 -3.41 3.82 24.50
CA ARG A 76 -3.44 4.65 25.72
C ARG A 76 -3.77 3.82 26.94
N LYS A 77 -3.15 4.12 28.08
CA LYS A 77 -3.58 3.57 29.36
C LYS A 77 -4.80 4.34 29.87
N LYS A 78 -5.73 3.64 30.52
CA LYS A 78 -6.91 4.27 31.13
C LYS A 78 -6.52 5.31 32.18
N LEU A 79 -5.46 5.03 32.93
CA LEU A 79 -4.84 5.91 33.90
C LEU A 79 -3.31 5.83 33.73
N GLU A 80 -2.66 6.96 33.54
CA GLU A 80 -1.21 7.05 33.41
C GLU A 80 -0.67 8.16 34.30
N ARG A 81 0.31 7.83 35.16
CA ARG A 81 1.03 8.84 35.95
C ARG A 81 1.84 9.72 35.01
N GLN A 82 1.66 11.03 35.08
CA GLN A 82 2.51 11.96 34.32
C GLN A 82 3.95 11.85 34.83
N SER A 83 4.91 11.75 33.91
CA SER A 83 6.32 11.89 34.25
C SER A 83 6.60 13.35 34.62
N SER A 84 6.57 13.64 35.92
CA SER A 84 6.92 14.96 36.45
C SER A 84 8.37 15.32 36.02
N ARG A 85 8.56 16.50 35.44
CA ARG A 85 9.89 17.14 35.29
C ARG A 85 10.31 17.94 36.54
N GLY A 86 9.51 17.92 37.61
CA GLY A 86 9.82 18.63 38.85
C GLY A 86 10.35 17.67 39.92
N SER A 87 11.67 17.59 40.05
CA SER A 87 12.33 17.03 41.24
C SER A 87 12.43 18.14 42.28
N GLY A 88 11.44 18.25 43.17
CA GLY A 88 11.43 19.22 44.25
C GLY A 88 10.48 18.82 45.38
N ASP A 89 10.84 19.20 46.59
CA ASP A 89 10.04 18.96 47.80
C ASP A 89 8.73 19.76 47.68
N GLY A 90 7.61 19.07 47.46
CA GLY A 90 6.31 19.65 47.08
C GLY A 90 5.77 19.24 45.69
N ALA A 91 6.44 18.34 44.97
CA ALA A 91 5.98 17.87 43.67
C ALA A 91 4.62 17.13 43.76
N VAL A 92 3.57 17.74 43.21
CA VAL A 92 2.24 17.13 43.06
C VAL A 92 2.31 16.03 42.00
N THR A 93 1.82 14.84 42.34
CA THR A 93 1.65 13.77 41.35
C THR A 93 0.45 14.08 40.47
N LEU A 94 0.67 14.23 39.18
CA LEU A 94 -0.38 14.40 38.19
C LEU A 94 -0.64 13.09 37.45
N PHE A 95 -1.89 12.89 37.02
CA PHE A 95 -2.33 11.73 36.25
C PHE A 95 -3.06 12.17 34.99
N ASN A 96 -2.79 11.48 33.89
CA ASN A 96 -3.61 11.51 32.69
C ASN A 96 -4.65 10.39 32.77
N VAL A 97 -5.91 10.72 32.48
CA VAL A 97 -7.02 9.77 32.46
C VAL A 97 -7.65 9.76 31.06
N ALA A 98 -7.77 8.59 30.46
CA ALA A 98 -8.53 8.45 29.22
C ALA A 98 -10.04 8.46 29.54
N LEU A 99 -10.78 9.36 28.91
CA LEU A 99 -12.24 9.48 29.08
C LEU A 99 -13.04 8.42 28.31
N TYR A 100 -12.36 7.53 27.60
CA TYR A 100 -12.89 6.41 26.84
C TYR A 100 -12.26 5.09 27.31
N ASP A 101 -12.72 3.95 26.82
CA ASP A 101 -12.15 2.63 27.15
C ASP A 101 -11.12 2.18 26.09
N PRO A 102 -9.81 2.26 26.36
CA PRO A 102 -8.79 1.88 25.40
C PRO A 102 -8.85 0.40 24.99
N GLU A 103 -9.23 -0.50 25.92
CA GLU A 103 -9.28 -1.94 25.63
C GLU A 103 -10.33 -2.27 24.57
N ALA A 104 -11.49 -1.59 24.61
CA ALA A 104 -12.50 -1.70 23.58
C ALA A 104 -11.98 -1.32 22.19
N TYR A 105 -11.21 -0.24 22.07
CA TYR A 105 -10.62 0.17 20.79
C TYR A 105 -9.54 -0.80 20.33
N GLN A 106 -8.73 -1.34 21.24
CA GLN A 106 -7.75 -2.36 20.90
C GLN A 106 -8.42 -3.66 20.40
N ALA A 107 -9.53 -4.07 21.02
CA ALA A 107 -10.31 -5.21 20.57
C ALA A 107 -10.91 -4.98 19.16
N GLN A 108 -11.42 -3.77 18.89
CA GLN A 108 -11.92 -3.39 17.56
C GLN A 108 -10.81 -3.40 16.51
N ALA A 109 -9.62 -2.87 16.83
CA ALA A 109 -8.46 -2.90 15.93
C ALA A 109 -8.11 -4.34 15.53
N ARG A 110 -7.99 -5.25 16.51
CA ARG A 110 -7.71 -6.67 16.25
C ARG A 110 -8.79 -7.36 15.41
N LYS A 111 -10.05 -6.95 15.54
CA LYS A 111 -11.14 -7.48 14.70
C LYS A 111 -10.95 -7.04 13.25
N LYS A 112 -10.68 -5.75 13.02
CA LYS A 112 -10.43 -5.20 11.69
C LYS A 112 -9.15 -5.76 11.05
N GLU A 113 -8.12 -6.05 11.83
CA GLU A 113 -6.91 -6.74 11.34
C GLU A 113 -7.24 -8.09 10.71
N ARG A 114 -8.00 -8.94 11.42
CA ARG A 114 -8.44 -10.24 10.88
C ARG A 114 -9.29 -10.08 9.61
N GLU A 115 -10.16 -9.07 9.60
CA GLU A 115 -11.00 -8.75 8.46
C GLU A 115 -10.17 -8.38 7.22
N VAL A 116 -9.22 -7.45 7.34
CA VAL A 116 -8.40 -7.05 6.19
C VAL A 116 -7.43 -8.14 5.76
N THR A 117 -6.95 -8.99 6.67
CA THR A 117 -6.14 -10.17 6.28
C THR A 117 -6.95 -11.11 5.39
N LYS A 118 -8.20 -11.40 5.77
CA LYS A 118 -9.10 -12.23 4.95
C LYS A 118 -9.37 -11.59 3.60
N LEU A 119 -9.71 -10.30 3.57
CA LEU A 119 -9.98 -9.57 2.33
C LEU A 119 -8.75 -9.54 1.41
N SER A 120 -7.56 -9.31 1.96
CA SER A 120 -6.31 -9.30 1.20
C SER A 120 -6.01 -10.66 0.57
N SER A 121 -6.28 -11.75 1.28
CA SER A 121 -6.12 -13.10 0.74
C SER A 121 -7.06 -13.38 -0.44
N LEU A 122 -8.28 -12.85 -0.40
CA LEU A 122 -9.24 -13.00 -1.50
C LEU A 122 -8.80 -12.19 -2.73
N ILE A 123 -8.31 -10.97 -2.52
CA ILE A 123 -7.74 -10.14 -3.58
C ILE A 123 -6.54 -10.85 -4.22
N GLU A 124 -5.62 -11.40 -3.42
CA GLU A 124 -4.44 -12.11 -3.93
C GLU A 124 -4.83 -13.33 -4.77
N HIS A 125 -5.80 -14.11 -4.29
CA HIS A 125 -6.30 -15.25 -5.04
C HIS A 125 -6.94 -14.86 -6.38
N ALA A 126 -7.72 -13.77 -6.39
CA ALA A 126 -8.31 -13.24 -7.61
C ALA A 126 -7.23 -12.76 -8.60
N ASN A 127 -6.20 -12.07 -8.11
CA ASN A 127 -5.07 -11.61 -8.93
C ASN A 127 -4.31 -12.77 -9.59
N HIS A 128 -4.09 -13.87 -8.87
CA HIS A 128 -3.42 -15.06 -9.44
C HIS A 128 -4.27 -15.81 -10.46
N THR A 129 -5.60 -15.66 -10.39
CA THR A 129 -6.51 -16.33 -11.32
C THR A 129 -6.79 -15.46 -12.55
N SER A 130 -6.57 -14.15 -12.43
CA SER A 130 -6.74 -13.20 -13.53
C SER A 130 -5.66 -13.38 -14.59
N MET A 131 -6.08 -13.47 -15.86
CA MET A 131 -5.18 -13.41 -16.99
C MET A 131 -5.40 -12.12 -17.77
N ILE A 132 -4.32 -11.35 -17.93
CA ILE A 132 -4.28 -10.17 -18.79
C ILE A 132 -3.57 -10.54 -20.09
N THR A 133 -4.24 -10.35 -21.22
CA THR A 133 -3.64 -10.56 -22.54
C THR A 133 -2.77 -9.36 -22.91
N PHE A 134 -1.45 -9.54 -22.85
CA PHE A 134 -0.46 -8.53 -23.21
C PHE A 134 0.69 -9.19 -23.99
N ASP A 135 1.11 -8.57 -25.09
CA ASP A 135 2.26 -9.05 -25.86
C ASP A 135 3.56 -8.61 -25.17
N ALA A 136 4.12 -9.53 -24.38
CA ALA A 136 5.37 -9.32 -23.67
C ALA A 136 6.60 -9.85 -24.42
N SER A 137 6.48 -10.25 -25.69
CA SER A 137 7.57 -10.88 -26.46
C SER A 137 8.87 -10.08 -26.40
N LYS A 138 8.79 -8.75 -26.48
CA LYS A 138 9.92 -7.82 -26.40
C LYS A 138 10.70 -7.83 -25.08
N TYR A 139 10.16 -8.43 -24.02
CA TYR A 139 10.70 -8.38 -22.65
C TYR A 139 11.10 -9.75 -22.10
N MET A 140 10.92 -10.83 -22.87
CA MET A 140 11.09 -12.22 -22.42
C MET A 140 12.40 -12.86 -22.90
N GLU A 141 13.31 -12.08 -23.51
CA GLU A 141 14.65 -12.50 -23.92
C GLU A 141 15.71 -12.25 -22.83
#